data_AF-A0A2V6ZFS2-F1
#
_entry.id   AF-A0A2V6ZFS2-F1
#
_cell.length_a   1.000
_cell.length_b   1.000
_cell.length_c   1.000
_cell.angle_alpha   90.00
_cell.angle_beta   90.00
_cell.angle_gamma   90.00
#
_symmetry.space_group_name_H-M   'P 1'
#
loop_
_entity.id
_entity.type
_entity.pdbx_description
1 polymer ?
#
loop_
_entity_poly.entity_id
_entity_poly.type
_entity_poly.pdbx_seq_one_letter_code
_entity_poly.pdbx_strand_id
1 'polypeptide(L)'
;MRKRIKEAAAARRFIFLIALSLIVLGLAGGPAAPQQGGPAARRVIIFVWDGLRADDVTSENMPNYFALARSGVVFADHHAVYPTFTMMNSASIATGTYPGMHGFYGNVVYAPNAKGKNAKGVA
;
A
#
# COMPACT_ATOMS: atom_id res chain seq x y z
N MET A 1 -10.64 6.19 74.46
CA MET A 1 -11.77 5.55 73.71
C MET A 1 -12.02 6.16 72.32
N ARG A 2 -11.97 7.48 72.12
CA ARG A 2 -12.25 8.16 70.82
C ARG A 2 -11.29 7.85 69.66
N LYS A 3 -10.04 7.42 69.93
CA LYS A 3 -9.01 7.15 68.88
C LYS A 3 -9.30 5.87 68.08
N ARG A 4 -9.71 4.79 68.76
CA ARG A 4 -10.08 3.50 68.13
C ARG A 4 -11.29 3.59 67.18
N ILE A 5 -12.24 4.48 67.47
CA ILE A 5 -13.45 4.66 66.65
C ILE A 5 -13.10 5.35 65.31
N LYS A 6 -12.14 6.29 65.32
CA LYS A 6 -11.68 6.98 64.11
C LYS A 6 -10.85 6.05 63.21
N GLU A 7 -10.00 5.21 63.80
CA GLU A 7 -9.20 4.21 63.07
C GLU A 7 -10.08 3.13 62.42
N ALA A 8 -11.11 2.64 63.11
CA ALA A 8 -12.08 1.69 62.56
C ALA A 8 -12.92 2.30 61.40
N ALA A 9 -13.24 3.60 61.47
CA ALA A 9 -13.94 4.31 60.39
C ALA A 9 -13.04 4.54 59.17
N ALA A 10 -11.76 4.83 59.37
CA ALA A 10 -10.77 4.95 58.29
C ALA A 10 -10.53 3.60 57.59
N ALA A 11 -10.38 2.52 58.35
CA ALA A 11 -10.22 1.16 57.81
C ALA A 11 -11.46 0.71 57.02
N ARG A 12 -12.68 1.00 57.50
CA ARG A 12 -13.93 0.71 56.77
C ARG A 12 -14.02 1.49 55.46
N ARG A 13 -13.62 2.77 55.44
CA ARG A 13 -13.57 3.58 54.21
C ARG A 13 -12.54 3.02 53.22
N PHE A 14 -11.38 2.58 53.70
CA PHE A 14 -10.34 2.01 52.85
C PHE A 14 -10.78 0.68 52.21
N ILE A 15 -11.42 -0.20 52.98
CA ILE A 15 -11.99 -1.46 52.49
C ILE A 15 -13.11 -1.21 51.47
N PHE A 16 -13.97 -0.22 51.72
CA PHE A 16 -15.01 0.18 50.76
C PHE A 16 -14.42 0.71 49.45
N LEU A 17 -13.36 1.51 49.50
CA LEU A 17 -12.70 2.04 48.31
C LEU A 17 -12.00 0.93 47.51
N ILE A 18 -11.39 -0.05 48.18
CA ILE A 18 -10.79 -1.23 47.52
C ILE A 18 -11.89 -2.09 46.88
N ALA A 19 -12.98 -2.36 47.59
CA ALA A 19 -14.10 -3.15 47.05
C ALA A 19 -14.75 -2.45 45.86
N LEU A 20 -14.92 -1.13 45.92
CA LEU A 20 -15.45 -0.34 44.81
C LEU A 20 -14.50 -0.33 43.60
N SER A 21 -13.20 -0.22 43.84
CA SER A 21 -12.17 -0.33 42.80
C SER A 21 -12.19 -1.70 42.10
N LEU A 22 -12.33 -2.79 42.85
CA LEU A 22 -12.37 -4.14 42.30
C LEU A 22 -13.65 -4.39 41.49
N ILE A 23 -14.79 -3.82 41.90
CA ILE A 23 -16.06 -3.91 41.16
C ILE A 23 -15.99 -3.12 39.84
N VAL A 24 -15.38 -1.93 39.85
CA VAL A 24 -15.21 -1.11 38.63
C VAL A 24 -14.26 -1.79 37.63
N LEU A 25 -13.19 -2.45 38.09
CA LEU A 25 -12.33 -3.25 37.21
C LEU A 25 -13.06 -4.50 36.66
N GLY A 26 -13.89 -5.17 37.47
CA GLY A 26 -14.63 -6.36 37.06
C GLY A 26 -15.72 -6.10 35.99
N LEU A 27 -16.32 -4.90 35.99
CA LEU A 27 -17.35 -4.50 35.02
C LEU A 27 -16.76 -4.01 33.68
N ALA A 28 -15.47 -3.68 33.62
CA ALA A 28 -14.81 -3.21 32.40
C ALA A 28 -14.34 -4.35 31.48
N GLY A 29 -14.41 -5.61 31.93
CA GLY A 29 -13.90 -6.79 31.24
C GLY A 29 -14.96 -7.67 30.56
N GLY A 30 -15.98 -7.09 29.92
CA GLY A 30 -16.90 -7.86 29.07
C GLY A 30 -16.14 -8.53 27.92
N PRO A 31 -16.66 -9.64 27.33
CA PRO A 31 -15.99 -10.29 26.20
C PRO A 31 -15.80 -9.25 25.11
N ALA A 32 -14.53 -9.03 24.72
CA ALA A 32 -14.19 -8.12 23.65
C ALA A 32 -14.99 -8.54 22.42
N ALA A 33 -15.94 -7.69 21.99
CA ALA A 33 -16.65 -7.91 20.75
C ALA A 33 -15.57 -8.06 19.65
N PRO A 34 -15.69 -9.06 18.75
CA PRO A 34 -14.70 -9.21 17.69
C PRO A 34 -14.61 -7.90 16.96
N GLN A 35 -13.42 -7.29 17.00
CA GLN A 35 -13.14 -6.06 16.29
C GLN A 35 -13.43 -6.35 14.82
N GLN A 36 -14.54 -5.79 14.32
CA GLN A 36 -14.90 -5.90 12.92
C GLN A 36 -13.71 -5.35 12.14
N GLY A 37 -12.98 -6.23 11.45
CA GLY A 37 -11.86 -5.83 10.63
C GLY A 37 -12.35 -4.72 9.71
N GLY A 38 -11.65 -3.57 9.74
CA GLY A 38 -11.98 -2.46 8.85
C GLY A 38 -12.08 -2.94 7.40
N PRO A 39 -12.76 -2.18 6.51
CA PRO A 39 -12.96 -2.59 5.13
C PRO A 39 -11.67 -3.14 4.54
N ALA A 40 -11.74 -4.35 3.99
CA ALA A 40 -10.58 -5.05 3.46
C ALA A 40 -9.78 -4.10 2.57
N ALA A 41 -8.48 -3.95 2.85
CA ALA A 41 -7.63 -3.04 2.11
C ALA A 41 -7.77 -3.33 0.60
N ARG A 42 -8.07 -2.30 -0.19
CA ARG A 42 -8.21 -2.43 -1.63
C ARG A 42 -6.86 -2.85 -2.21
N ARG A 43 -6.80 -4.05 -2.77
CA ARG A 43 -5.62 -4.57 -3.46
C ARG A 43 -5.66 -4.13 -4.91
N VAL A 44 -4.54 -3.61 -5.40
CA VAL A 44 -4.36 -3.22 -6.80
C VAL A 44 -3.29 -4.14 -7.38
N ILE A 45 -3.61 -4.79 -8.50
CA ILE A 45 -2.68 -5.63 -9.25
C ILE A 45 -2.51 -4.99 -10.62
N ILE A 46 -1.27 -4.71 -11.01
CA ILE A 46 -0.93 -4.17 -12.32
C ILE A 46 -0.30 -5.30 -13.13
N PHE A 47 -0.94 -5.64 -14.24
CA PHE A 47 -0.40 -6.57 -15.23
C PHE A 47 0.22 -5.76 -16.38
N VAL A 48 1.43 -6.13 -16.80
CA VAL A 48 2.13 -5.50 -17.91
C VAL A 48 2.47 -6.57 -18.93
N TRP A 49 1.93 -6.44 -20.14
CA TRP A 49 2.28 -7.27 -21.29
C TRP A 49 3.24 -6.47 -22.16
N ASP A 50 4.52 -6.87 -22.18
CA ASP A 50 5.53 -6.17 -22.96
C ASP A 50 5.33 -6.40 -24.47
N GLY A 51 5.34 -5.32 -25.25
CA GLY A 51 5.20 -5.36 -26.71
C GLY A 51 3.84 -5.81 -27.24
N LEU A 52 2.79 -5.94 -26.41
CA LEU A 52 1.45 -6.32 -26.86
C LEU A 52 0.75 -5.14 -27.54
N ARG A 53 0.37 -5.29 -28.82
CA ARG A 53 -0.41 -4.27 -29.52
C ARG A 53 -1.90 -4.45 -29.23
N ALA A 54 -2.65 -3.35 -29.30
CA ALA A 54 -4.08 -3.39 -29.01
C ALA A 54 -4.87 -4.22 -30.06
N ASP A 55 -4.43 -4.21 -31.31
CA ASP A 55 -5.02 -4.99 -32.41
C ASP A 55 -4.69 -6.48 -32.35
N ASP A 56 -3.70 -6.90 -31.56
CA ASP A 56 -3.42 -8.32 -31.30
C ASP A 56 -4.47 -8.95 -30.37
N VAL A 57 -5.26 -8.17 -29.63
CA VAL A 57 -6.20 -8.67 -28.63
C VAL A 57 -7.55 -8.98 -29.28
N THR A 58 -7.77 -10.25 -29.64
CA THR A 58 -9.03 -10.71 -30.24
C THR A 58 -9.74 -11.75 -29.37
N SER A 59 -11.02 -12.00 -29.64
CA SER A 59 -11.78 -13.06 -28.97
C SER A 59 -11.28 -14.47 -29.32
N GLU A 60 -10.59 -14.64 -30.45
CA GLU A 60 -10.11 -15.94 -30.92
C GLU A 60 -8.78 -16.33 -30.27
N ASN A 61 -7.80 -15.42 -30.27
CA ASN A 61 -6.46 -15.71 -29.74
C ASN A 61 -6.31 -15.43 -28.22
N MET A 62 -7.09 -14.50 -27.66
CA MET A 62 -6.96 -14.03 -26.28
C MET A 62 -8.33 -13.91 -25.58
N PRO A 63 -9.16 -14.98 -25.55
CA PRO A 63 -10.56 -14.91 -25.13
C PRO A 63 -10.76 -14.34 -23.71
N ASN A 64 -9.88 -14.70 -22.77
CA ASN A 64 -9.97 -14.22 -21.38
C ASN A 64 -9.62 -12.73 -21.25
N TYR A 65 -8.58 -12.28 -21.95
CA TYR A 65 -8.16 -10.88 -21.89
C TYR A 65 -9.14 -9.98 -22.65
N PHE A 66 -9.66 -10.45 -23.77
CA PHE A 66 -10.74 -9.80 -24.51
C PHE A 66 -12.00 -9.64 -23.66
N ALA A 67 -12.42 -10.69 -22.94
CA ALA A 67 -13.56 -10.62 -22.01
C ALA A 67 -13.31 -9.65 -20.84
N LEU A 68 -12.09 -9.62 -20.30
CA LEU A 68 -11.71 -8.66 -19.26
C LEU A 68 -11.81 -7.21 -19.76
N ALA A 69 -11.27 -6.92 -20.95
CA ALA A 69 -11.35 -5.60 -21.54
C ALA A 69 -12.80 -5.15 -21.76
N ARG A 70 -13.68 -6.06 -22.23
CA ARG A 70 -15.10 -5.77 -22.45
C ARG A 70 -15.93 -5.60 -21.18
N SER A 71 -15.50 -6.17 -20.05
CA SER A 71 -16.18 -6.03 -18.75
C SER A 71 -15.64 -4.86 -17.91
N GLY A 72 -14.55 -4.24 -18.36
CA GLY A 72 -13.90 -3.11 -17.69
C GLY A 72 -13.94 -1.81 -18.49
N VAL A 73 -12.93 -0.97 -18.27
CA VAL A 73 -12.73 0.29 -18.97
C VAL A 73 -11.47 0.21 -19.82
N VAL A 74 -11.58 0.58 -21.09
CA VAL A 74 -10.46 0.67 -22.02
C VAL A 74 -10.17 2.13 -22.32
N PHE A 75 -8.92 2.54 -22.11
CA PHE A 75 -8.44 3.86 -22.50
C PHE A 75 -8.01 3.83 -23.96
N ALA A 76 -8.86 4.28 -24.89
CA ALA A 76 -8.58 4.20 -26.32
C ALA A 76 -7.43 5.12 -26.80
N ASP A 77 -7.16 6.19 -26.05
CA ASP A 77 -6.17 7.23 -26.37
C ASP A 77 -4.89 7.14 -25.51
N HIS A 78 -4.57 5.94 -25.01
CA HIS A 78 -3.33 5.73 -24.26
C HIS A 78 -2.14 5.70 -25.22
N HIS A 79 -1.04 6.33 -24.82
CA HIS A 79 0.17 6.41 -25.63
C HIS A 79 1.39 6.03 -24.81
N ALA A 80 2.31 5.31 -25.44
CA ALA A 80 3.62 5.05 -24.86
C ALA A 80 4.42 6.35 -24.76
N VAL A 81 5.28 6.43 -23.76
CA VAL A 81 6.26 7.49 -23.62
C VAL A 81 7.37 7.30 -24.65
N TYR A 82 7.84 8.40 -25.23
CA TYR A 82 8.97 8.39 -26.17
C TYR A 82 10.32 8.51 -25.45
N PRO A 83 11.36 7.75 -25.88
CA PRO A 83 11.32 6.65 -26.83
C PRO A 83 10.65 5.40 -26.23
N THR A 84 10.00 4.59 -27.07
CA THR A 84 9.11 3.49 -26.66
C THR A 84 9.89 2.22 -26.24
N PHE A 85 10.79 2.35 -25.26
CA PHE A 85 11.50 1.23 -24.65
C PHE A 85 10.75 0.69 -23.44
N THR A 86 10.90 -0.62 -23.17
CA THR A 86 10.28 -1.32 -22.03
C THR A 86 10.58 -0.62 -20.71
N MET A 87 11.86 -0.36 -20.42
CA MET A 87 12.29 0.27 -19.17
C MET A 87 11.87 1.74 -19.08
N MET A 88 11.76 2.43 -20.22
CA MET A 88 11.28 3.82 -20.26
C MET A 88 9.83 3.90 -19.81
N ASN A 89 8.95 3.11 -20.45
CA ASN A 89 7.53 3.08 -20.12
C ASN A 89 7.28 2.54 -18.71
N SER A 90 8.06 1.54 -18.27
CA SER A 90 7.97 1.01 -16.90
C SER A 90 8.29 2.08 -15.86
N ALA A 91 9.33 2.89 -16.08
CA ALA A 91 9.67 4.00 -15.19
C ALA A 91 8.58 5.08 -15.17
N SER A 92 8.01 5.42 -16.33
CA SER A 92 6.91 6.38 -16.41
C SER A 92 5.63 5.86 -15.72
N ILE A 93 5.28 4.58 -15.86
CA ILE A 93 4.15 3.95 -15.15
C ILE A 93 4.37 3.98 -13.63
N ALA A 94 5.58 3.65 -13.18
CA ALA A 94 5.89 3.58 -11.75
C ALA A 94 5.95 4.95 -11.06
N THR A 95 6.34 5.99 -11.80
CA THR A 95 6.58 7.33 -11.22
C THR A 95 5.51 8.37 -11.59
N GLY A 96 4.74 8.14 -12.66
CA GLY A 96 3.83 9.13 -13.23
C GLY A 96 4.53 10.31 -13.90
N THR A 97 5.82 10.18 -14.24
CA THR A 97 6.61 11.28 -14.84
C THR A 97 7.22 10.88 -16.19
N TYR A 98 7.69 11.87 -16.95
CA TYR A 98 8.38 11.67 -18.22
C TYR A 98 9.91 11.47 -18.04
N PRO A 99 10.64 11.04 -19.09
CA PRO A 99 12.06 10.69 -19.02
C PRO A 99 12.97 11.77 -18.47
N GLY A 100 12.68 13.03 -18.79
CA GLY A 100 13.41 14.17 -18.25
C GLY A 100 13.34 14.29 -16.72
N MET A 101 12.29 13.76 -16.09
CA MET A 101 12.06 13.82 -14.65
C MET A 101 12.53 12.54 -13.93
N HIS A 102 12.19 11.35 -14.44
CA HIS A 102 12.62 10.10 -13.80
C HIS A 102 14.07 9.71 -14.15
N GLY A 103 14.70 10.39 -15.11
CA GLY A 103 16.14 10.26 -15.38
C GLY A 103 16.56 8.96 -16.07
N PHE A 104 15.62 8.17 -16.59
CA PHE A 104 15.91 7.01 -17.43
C PHE A 104 15.83 7.47 -18.89
N TYR A 105 16.90 7.30 -19.66
CA TYR A 105 16.98 7.82 -21.04
C TYR A 105 17.21 6.71 -22.08
N GLY A 106 17.34 5.46 -21.64
CA GLY A 106 17.56 4.29 -22.51
C GLY A 106 18.61 3.34 -21.95
N ASN A 107 18.79 2.22 -22.62
CA ASN A 107 19.77 1.21 -22.22
C ASN A 107 21.22 1.69 -22.40
N VAL A 108 21.43 2.57 -23.38
CA VAL A 108 22.73 3.20 -23.66
C VAL A 108 22.50 4.69 -23.79
N VAL A 109 23.29 5.47 -23.05
CA VAL A 109 23.23 6.93 -23.05
C VAL A 109 24.65 7.45 -23.22
N TYR A 110 24.83 8.38 -24.16
CA TYR A 110 26.09 9.09 -24.28
C TYR A 110 26.15 10.20 -23.24
N ALA A 111 27.14 10.14 -22.36
CA ALA A 111 27.37 11.14 -21.32
C ALA A 111 28.87 11.50 -21.29
N PRO A 112 29.30 12.57 -21.97
CA PRO A 112 30.72 12.88 -22.20
C PRO A 112 31.52 13.12 -20.93
N ASN A 113 30.84 13.55 -19.86
CA ASN A 113 31.44 13.88 -18.57
C ASN A 113 31.10 12.86 -17.47
N ALA A 114 30.59 11.67 -17.83
CA ALA A 114 30.26 10.65 -16.85
C ALA A 114 31.50 10.16 -16.08
N LYS A 115 31.32 9.88 -14.79
CA LYS A 115 32.35 9.29 -13.92
C LYS A 115 31.77 8.04 -13.25
N GLY A 116 32.57 6.99 -13.10
CA GLY A 116 32.16 5.75 -12.45
C GLY A 116 32.69 4.49 -13.13
N LYS A 117 32.38 3.32 -12.57
CA LYS A 117 32.89 2.02 -13.05
C LYS A 117 32.56 1.77 -14.53
N ASN A 118 31.39 2.22 -14.99
CA ASN A 118 30.91 1.99 -16.36
C ASN A 118 31.09 3.21 -17.29
N ALA A 119 31.75 4.28 -16.81
CA ALA A 119 31.89 5.52 -17.58
C ALA A 119 32.92 5.45 -18.71
N LYS A 120 33.72 4.36 -18.77
CA LYS A 120 34.75 4.16 -19.81
C LYS A 120 34.18 3.57 -21.11
N GLY A 121 32.89 3.26 -21.17
CA GLY A 121 32.25 2.72 -22.39
C GLY A 121 32.73 1.33 -22.80
N VAL A 122 33.37 0.58 -21.90
CA VAL A 122 33.78 -0.81 -22.14
C VAL A 122 32.61 -1.70 -21.71
N ALA A 123 32.05 -2.45 -22.65
CA ALA A 123 31.03 -3.46 -22.39
C ALA A 123 31.60 -4.66 -21.63
#